data_AF-A0A2S7MWC0-F1
#
_entry.id   AF-A0A2S7MWC0-F1
#
_cell.length_a   1.000
_cell.length_b   1.000
_cell.length_c   1.000
_cell.angle_alpha   90.00
_cell.angle_beta   90.00
_cell.angle_gamma   90.00
#
_symmetry.space_group_name_H-M   'P 1'
#
loop_
_entity.id
_entity.type
_entity.pdbx_description
1 polymer ?
#
loop_
_entity_poly.entity_id
_entity_poly.type
_entity_poly.pdbx_seq_one_letter_code
_entity_poly.pdbx_strand_id
1 'polypeptide(L)' 'MSAKEKKWRKIYKYFMIFYYAILLPVAILDIFISSDISYGILAAAIALPAMRANHLRAIREKEGNSLGQ' A
#
# COMPACT_ATOMS: atom_id res chain seq x y z
N MET A 1 -19.64 2.52 4.22
CA MET A 1 -18.18 2.75 4.20
C MET A 1 -17.94 4.09 4.86
N SER A 2 -17.18 4.13 5.96
CA SER A 2 -17.00 5.40 6.69
C SER A 2 -16.21 6.43 5.89
N ALA A 3 -16.32 7.70 6.30
CA ALA A 3 -15.49 8.77 5.75
C ALA A 3 -13.99 8.47 5.91
N LYS A 4 -13.60 7.84 7.02
CA LYS A 4 -12.23 7.45 7.31
C LYS A 4 -11.74 6.34 6.37
N GLU A 5 -12.53 5.27 6.18
CA GLU A 5 -12.19 4.21 5.23
C GLU A 5 -12.09 4.76 3.80
N LYS A 6 -13.00 5.66 3.40
CA LYS A 6 -12.97 6.31 2.07
C LYS A 6 -11.73 7.17 1.86
N LYS A 7 -11.32 7.95 2.88
CA LYS A 7 -10.09 8.73 2.87
C LYS A 7 -8.85 7.85 2.70
N TRP A 8 -8.74 6.79 3.52
CA TRP A 8 -7.61 5.85 3.45
C TRP A 8 -7.53 5.09 2.13
N ARG A 9 -8.66 4.65 1.57
CA ARG A 9 -8.69 4.04 0.23
C ARG A 9 -8.13 4.95 -0.85
N LYS A 10 -8.43 6.26 -0.78
CA LYS A 10 -7.91 7.26 -1.72
C LYS A 10 -6.40 7.46 -1.52
N ILE A 11 -5.91 7.55 -0.27
CA ILE A 11 -4.47 7.63 0.04
C ILE A 11 -3.74 6.41 -0.54
N TYR A 12 -4.22 5.20 -0.24
CA TYR A 12 -3.63 3.97 -0.78
C TYR A 12 -3.64 3.94 -2.30
N LYS A 13 -4.70 4.43 -2.95
CA LYS A 13 -4.76 4.48 -4.42
C LYS A 13 -3.62 5.32 -4.98
N TYR A 14 -3.44 6.55 -4.51
CA TYR A 14 -2.36 7.42 -5.01
C TYR A 14 -0.98 6.88 -4.66
N PHE A 15 -0.80 6.39 -3.44
CA PHE A 15 0.46 5.80 -3.00
C PHE A 15 0.83 4.56 -3.82
N MET A 16 -0.11 3.64 -4.06
CA MET A 16 0.14 2.45 -4.88
C MET A 16 0.44 2.84 -6.33
N ILE A 17 -0.27 3.81 -6.92
CA ILE A 17 0.05 4.28 -8.28
C ILE A 17 1.49 4.79 -8.33
N PHE A 18 1.88 5.69 -7.43
CA PHE A 18 3.25 6.19 -7.36
C PHE A 18 4.26 5.04 -7.20
N TYR A 19 3.98 4.11 -6.29
CA TYR A 19 4.88 3.02 -6.00
C TYR A 19 5.08 2.06 -7.18
N TYR A 20 3.98 1.58 -7.77
CA TYR A 20 4.03 0.58 -8.84
C TYR A 20 4.30 1.16 -10.23
N ALA A 21 3.94 2.43 -10.48
CA ALA A 21 4.16 3.06 -11.77
C ALA A 21 5.52 3.79 -11.87
N ILE A 22 6.14 4.14 -10.74
CA ILE A 22 7.38 4.92 -10.73
C ILE A 22 8.47 4.18 -9.95
N LEU A 23 8.32 3.98 -8.64
CA LEU A 23 9.39 3.42 -7.79
C LEU A 23 9.82 2.01 -8.21
N LEU A 24 8.85 1.11 -8.38
CA LEU A 24 9.16 -0.28 -8.74
C LEU A 24 9.79 -0.39 -10.14
N PRO A 25 9.29 0.29 -11.20
CA PRO A 25 9.96 0.33 -12.49
C PRO A 25 11.38 0.91 -12.43
N VAL A 26 11.59 2.00 -11.68
CA VAL A 26 12.94 2.57 -11.49
C VAL A 26 13.87 1.55 -10.83
N ALA A 27 13.41 0.88 -9.78
CA ALA A 27 14.20 -0.16 -9.13
C ALA A 27 14.51 -1.34 -10.05
N ILE A 28 13.56 -1.74 -10.91
CA ILE A 28 13.79 -2.77 -11.92
C ILE A 28 14.83 -2.32 -12.95
N LEU A 29 14.75 -1.08 -13.44
CA LEU A 29 15.75 -0.52 -14.36
C LEU A 29 17.14 -0.47 -13.74
N ASP A 30 17.23 -0.13 -12.45
CA ASP A 30 18.50 -0.05 -11.73
C ASP A 30 19.22 -1.41 -11.69
N ILE A 31 18.48 -2.51 -11.55
CA ILE A 31 19.05 -3.88 -11.65
C ILE A 31 19.79 -4.09 -12.98
N PHE A 32 19.30 -3.53 -14.07
CA PHE A 32 19.94 -3.65 -15.39
C PHE A 32 21.10 -2.66 -15.59
N ILE A 33 21.09 -1.52 -14.90
CA ILE A 33 22.07 -0.45 -15.09
C ILE A 33 23.26 -0.61 -14.13
N SER A 34 23.00 -0.87 -12.85
CA SER A 34 23.98 -0.90 -11.78
C SER A 34 24.23 -2.30 -11.22
N SER A 35 23.43 -3.30 -11.61
CA SER A 35 23.42 -4.65 -11.01
C SER A 35 23.14 -4.65 -9.49
N ASP A 36 22.63 -3.54 -8.95
CA ASP A 36 22.21 -3.45 -7.56
C ASP A 36 20.71 -3.78 -7.43
N ILE A 37 20.37 -4.51 -6.37
CA ILE A 37 19.01 -4.94 -6.10
C ILE A 37 18.51 -4.24 -4.86
N SER A 38 17.57 -3.31 -5.05
CA SER A 38 16.82 -2.69 -3.96
C SER A 38 15.79 -3.65 -3.36
N TYR A 39 16.27 -4.61 -2.55
CA TYR A 39 15.43 -5.62 -1.89
C TYR A 39 14.28 -5.02 -1.07
N GLY A 40 14.48 -3.84 -0.48
CA GLY A 40 13.42 -3.12 0.24
C GLY A 40 12.25 -2.73 -0.66
N ILE A 41 12.52 -2.31 -1.90
CA ILE A 41 11.47 -1.98 -2.88
C ILE A 41 10.75 -3.25 -3.33
N LEU A 42 11.48 -4.34 -3.57
CA LEU A 42 10.83 -5.61 -3.93
C LEU A 42 9.97 -6.17 -2.80
N ALA A 43 10.46 -6.13 -1.57
CA ALA A 43 9.72 -6.59 -0.39
C ALA A 43 8.46 -5.76 -0.16
N ALA A 44 8.55 -4.43 -0.26
CA ALA A 44 7.38 -3.57 -0.12
C ALA A 44 6.37 -3.74 -1.28
N ALA A 45 6.82 -4.02 -2.51
CA ALA A 45 5.91 -4.35 -3.62
C ALA A 45 5.00 -5.54 -3.29
N ILE A 46 5.49 -6.52 -2.53
CA ILE A 46 4.72 -7.69 -2.08
C ILE A 46 3.91 -7.38 -0.83
N ALA A 47 4.46 -6.63 0.13
CA ALA A 47 3.83 -6.36 1.42
C ALA A 47 2.69 -5.33 1.35
N LEU A 48 2.76 -4.35 0.44
CA LEU A 48 1.82 -3.23 0.38
C LEU A 48 0.34 -3.63 0.19
N PRO A 49 -0.03 -4.59 -0.68
CA PRO A 49 -1.40 -5.04 -0.82
C PRO A 49 -1.95 -5.65 0.49
N ALA A 50 -1.13 -6.46 1.17
CA ALA A 50 -1.49 -7.09 2.43
C ALA A 50 -1.65 -6.04 3.54
N MET A 51 -0.73 -5.08 3.63
CA MET A 51 -0.81 -3.98 4.58
C MET A 51 -2.07 -3.13 4.36
N ARG A 52 -2.40 -2.80 3.10
CA ARG A 52 -3.63 -2.10 2.74
C ARG A 52 -4.86 -2.87 3.18
N ALA A 53 -4.94 -4.17 2.90
CA ALA A 53 -6.07 -5.00 3.27
C ALA A 53 -6.25 -5.05 4.79
N ASN A 54 -5.16 -5.27 5.53
CA ASN A 54 -5.17 -5.32 6.99
C ASN A 54 -5.59 -3.99 7.61
N HIS A 55 -5.04 -2.87 7.15
CA HIS A 55 -5.38 -1.55 7.69
C HIS A 55 -6.85 -1.20 7.43
N LEU A 56 -7.37 -1.45 6.23
CA LEU A 56 -8.78 -1.19 5.92
C LEU A 56 -9.72 -2.11 6.72
N ARG A 57 -9.34 -3.36 6.96
CA ARG A 57 -10.06 -4.27 7.86
C ARG A 57 -10.10 -3.72 9.28
N ALA A 58 -8.97 -3.31 9.83
CA ALA A 58 -8.88 -2.74 11.18
C ALA A 58 -9.72 -1.47 11.35
N ILE A 59 -9.85 -0.63 10.31
CA ILE A 59 -10.75 0.53 10.33
C ILE A 59 -12.21 0.07 10.42
N ARG A 60 -12.62 -0.90 9.61
CA ARG A 60 -13.99 -1.45 9.61
C ARG A 60 -14.37 -2.08 10.93
N GLU A 61 -13.46 -2.85 11.53
CA GLU A 61 -13.68 -3.49 12.83
C GLU A 61 -13.88 -2.44 13.93
N LYS A 62 -13.01 -1.42 13.98
CA LYS A 62 -13.12 -0.33 14.97
C LYS A 62 -14.43 0.45 14.84
N GLU A 63 -14.90 0.68 13.62
CA GLU A 63 -16.12 1.44 13.37
C GLU A 63 -17.38 0.59 13.54
N GLY A 64 -17.36 -0.69 13.15
CA GLY A 64 -18.43 -1.64 13.42
C GLY A 64 -18.64 -1.86 14.91
N ASN A 65 -17.56 -1.91 15.69
CA ASN A 65 -17.61 -2.04 17.15
C ASN A 65 -18.08 -0.74 17.87
N SER A 66 -18.09 0.40 17.16
CA SER A 66 -18.61 1.68 17.68
C SER A 66 -20.11 1.91 17.43
N LEU A 67 -20.75 1.09 16.59
CA LEU A 67 -22.19 1.15 16.30
C LEU A 67 -23.00 0.07 17.04
N GLY A 68 -22.31 -0.84 17.74
CA GLY A 68 -22.90 -1.91 18.56
C GLY A 68 -22.77 -1.69 20.07
N GLN A 69 -22.44 -0.47 20.51
CA GLN A 69 -22.44 -0.02 21.90
C GLN A 69 -23.41 1.14 22.08
#